data_AF-A0A9D1D292-F1
#
_entry.id   AF-A0A9D1D292-F1
#
_cell.length_a   1.000
_cell.length_b   1.000
_cell.length_c   1.000
_cell.angle_alpha   90.00
_cell.angle_beta   90.00
_cell.angle_gamma   90.00
#
_symmetry.space_group_name_H-M   'P 1'
#
loop_
_entity.id
_entity.type
_entity.pdbx_description
1 polymer ?
#
loop_
_entity_poly.entity_id
_entity_poly.type
_entity_poly.pdbx_seq_one_letter_code
_entity_poly.pdbx_strand_id
1 'polypeptide(L)' 'MTDKETVLNQRGEKATFLIHVKYRQSATWQGEIAWVERGVKQSFRSALELLKLMDSANE' A
#
# COMPACT_ATOMS: atom_id res chain seq x y z
N MET A 1 -15.43 -6.22 10.22
CA MET A 1 -15.87 -5.91 8.85
C MET A 1 -15.24 -4.58 8.48
N THR A 2 -14.06 -4.61 7.83
CA THR A 2 -13.41 -3.38 7.36
C THR A 2 -13.97 -3.10 5.98
N ASP A 3 -14.90 -2.15 5.93
CA ASP A 3 -15.53 -1.70 4.71
C ASP A 3 -14.47 -1.08 3.78
N LYS A 4 -14.07 -1.84 2.75
CA LYS A 4 -13.07 -1.40 1.77
C LYS A 4 -13.54 -0.14 1.03
N GLU A 5 -14.85 0.06 0.92
CA GLU A 5 -15.45 1.23 0.27
C GLU A 5 -15.13 2.54 0.99
N THR A 6 -15.11 2.55 2.33
CA THR A 6 -14.79 3.76 3.12
C THR A 6 -13.36 4.26 2.88
N VAL A 7 -12.37 3.36 2.76
CA VAL A 7 -10.97 3.74 2.46
C VAL A 7 -10.76 4.08 0.98
N LEU A 8 -11.54 3.48 0.07
CA LEU A 8 -11.48 3.81 -1.36
C LEU A 8 -12.13 5.16 -1.70
N ASN A 9 -12.95 5.71 -0.81
CA ASN A 9 -13.56 7.03 -0.96
C ASN A 9 -12.61 8.17 -0.56
N GLN A 10 -11.52 7.86 0.17
CA GLN A 10 -10.44 8.80 0.46
C GLN A 10 -9.36 8.72 -0.62
N ARG A 11 -9.73 9.10 -1.85
CA ARG A 11 -8.78 9.16 -2.96
C ARG A 11 -7.84 10.34 -2.73
N GLY A 12 -6.56 10.06 -2.57
CA GLY A 12 -5.53 11.10 -2.52
C GLY A 12 -5.46 11.83 -3.86
N GLU A 13 -5.25 13.15 -3.83
CA GLU A 13 -5.23 14.01 -5.03
C GLU A 13 -4.14 13.64 -6.05
N LYS A 14 -3.09 12.93 -5.61
CA LYS A 14 -1.94 12.55 -6.45
C LYS A 14 -1.75 11.05 -6.64
N ALA A 15 -1.98 10.26 -5.59
CA ALA A 15 -1.88 8.81 -5.66
C ALA A 15 -2.67 8.16 -4.51
N THR A 16 -3.42 7.08 -4.81
CA THR A 16 -4.13 6.29 -3.79
C THR A 16 -3.53 4.89 -3.65
N PHE A 17 -2.90 4.65 -2.49
CA PHE A 17 -2.30 3.35 -2.14
C PHE A 17 -3.07 2.68 -1.01
N LEU A 18 -3.38 1.40 -1.20
CA LEU A 18 -4.05 0.57 -0.21
C LEU A 18 -3.03 -0.42 0.36
N ILE A 19 -2.66 -0.23 1.62
CA ILE A 19 -1.62 -1.00 2.30
C ILE A 19 -2.29 -2.01 3.22
N HIS A 20 -2.09 -3.29 2.92
CA HIS A 20 -2.54 -4.40 3.74
C HIS A 20 -1.35 -4.98 4.50
N VAL A 21 -1.18 -4.57 5.75
CA VAL A 21 -0.16 -5.13 6.64
C VAL A 21 -0.63 -6.50 7.12
N LYS A 22 0.01 -7.57 6.62
CA LYS A 22 -0.31 -8.96 7.02
C LYS A 22 0.46 -9.39 8.25
N TYR A 23 1.72 -8.96 8.36
CA TYR A 23 2.60 -9.36 9.45
C TYR A 23 3.42 -8.18 9.95
N ARG A 24 3.68 -8.18 11.26
CA ARG A 24 4.61 -7.27 11.91
C ARG A 24 5.59 -8.10 12.73
N GLN A 25 6.66 -8.52 12.09
CA GLN A 25 7.73 -9.31 12.71
C GLN A 25 9.04 -8.51 12.64
N SER A 26 9.93 -8.69 13.61
CA SER A 26 11.25 -8.02 13.65
C SER A 26 11.18 -6.50 13.49
N ALA A 27 10.17 -5.86 14.10
CA ALA A 27 9.89 -4.42 13.99
C ALA A 27 9.66 -3.89 12.56
N THR A 28 9.46 -4.75 11.56
CA THR A 28 9.19 -4.35 10.18
C THR A 28 7.76 -4.70 9.76
N TRP A 29 7.18 -3.90 8.87
CA TRP A 29 5.88 -4.18 8.26
C TRP A 29 6.07 -5.07 7.05
N GLN A 30 5.25 -6.10 6.94
CA GLN A 30 5.22 -7.03 5.82
C GLN A 30 3.78 -7.20 5.36
N GLY A 31 3.58 -7.18 4.05
CA GLY A 31 2.24 -7.16 3.52
C GLY A 31 2.18 -6.89 2.04
N GLU A 32 1.06 -6.31 1.63
CA GLU A 32 0.74 -6.01 0.23
C GLU A 32 0.39 -4.53 0.12
N ILE A 33 0.86 -3.87 -0.93
CA ILE A 33 0.44 -2.54 -1.34
C ILE A 33 -0.29 -2.67 -2.67
N ALA A 34 -1.46 -2.07 -2.77
CA ALA A 34 -2.26 -2.02 -3.98
C ALA A 34 -2.44 -0.56 -4.41
N TRP A 35 -1.94 -0.23 -5.59
CA TRP A 35 -2.20 1.06 -6.22
C TRP A 35 -3.57 1.01 -6.89
N VAL A 36 -4.50 1.80 -6.36
CA VAL A 36 -5.91 1.78 -6.79
C VAL A 36 -6.08 2.32 -8.20
N GLU A 37 -5.34 3.37 -8.57
CA GLU A 37 -5.48 3.99 -9.89
C GLU A 37 -4.91 3.15 -11.02
N ARG A 38 -3.75 2.52 -10.80
CA ARG A 38 -3.10 1.67 -11.81
C ARG A 38 -3.57 0.21 -11.75
N GLY A 39 -4.33 -0.16 -10.73
CA GLY A 39 -4.76 -1.54 -10.48
C GLY A 39 -3.61 -2.50 -10.13
N VAL A 40 -2.43 -1.97 -9.78
CA VAL A 40 -1.21 -2.76 -9.53
C VAL A 40 -1.16 -3.20 -8.08
N LYS A 41 -0.88 -4.48 -7.82
CA LYS A 41 -0.65 -5.01 -6.47
C LYS A 41 0.76 -5.55 -6.34
N GLN A 42 1.47 -5.13 -5.32
CA GLN A 42 2.84 -5.56 -5.02
C GLN A 42 2.95 -5.98 -3.57
N SER A 43 3.79 -6.97 -3.30
CA SER A 43 4.07 -7.43 -1.94
C SER A 43 5.34 -6.77 -1.44
N PHE A 44 5.34 -6.28 -0.19
CA PHE A 44 6.52 -5.71 0.45
C PHE A 44 6.93 -6.55 1.64
N ARG A 45 8.23 -6.78 1.78
CA ARG A 45 8.81 -7.55 2.90
C ARG A 45 9.45 -6.67 3.97
N SER A 46 9.44 -5.36 3.78
CA SER A 46 9.94 -4.38 4.74
C SER A 46 9.37 -2.98 4.51
N ALA A 47 9.43 -2.14 5.54
CA ALA A 47 9.05 -0.73 5.46
C ALA A 47 9.86 0.04 4.38
N LEU A 48 11.14 -0.29 4.18
CA LEU A 48 11.95 0.33 3.11
C LEU A 48 11.46 -0.08 1.71
N GLU A 49 11.08 -1.34 1.52
CA GLU A 49 10.48 -1.78 0.25
C GLU A 49 9.16 -1.07 -0.01
N LEU A 50 8.32 -0.92 1.01
CA LEU A 50 7.08 -0.15 0.90
C LEU A 50 7.35 1.28 0.39
N LEU A 51 8.35 1.96 0.94
CA LEU A 51 8.74 3.31 0.52
C LEU A 51 9.26 3.32 -0.92
N LYS A 52 10.11 2.36 -1.32
CA LYS A 52 10.57 2.22 -2.71
C LYS A 52 9.41 2.01 -3.68
N LEU A 53 8.41 1.22 -3.30
CA LEU A 53 7.22 0.97 -4.13
C LEU A 53 6.37 2.23 -4.32
N MET A 54 6.31 3.11 -3.31
CA MET A 54 5.65 4.41 -3.44
C MET A 54 6.46 5.38 -4.29
N ASP A 55 7.79 5.38 -4.13
CA ASP A 55 8.70 6.21 -4.92
C ASP A 55 8.66 5.85 -6.41
N SER A 56 8.71 4.55 -6.74
CA SER A 56 8.54 4.06 -8.11
C SER A 56 7.14 4.27 -8.70
N ALA A 57 6.15 4.65 -7.88
CA ALA A 57 4.83 5.03 -8.36
C ALA A 57 4.73 6.53 -8.73
N ASN A 58 5.72 7.34 -8.36
CA ASN A 58 5.81 8.76 -8.67
C ASN A 58 6.66 9.06 -9.93
N GLU A 59 7.26 8.04 -10.55
CA GLU A 59 8.01 8.14 -11.83
C GLU A 59 7.15 7.84 -13.07
#